data_AF-A0A838R0T8-F1
#
_entry.id   AF-A0A838R0T8-F1
#
_cell.length_a   1.000
_cell.length_b   1.000
_cell.length_c   1.000
_cell.angle_alpha   90.00
_cell.angle_beta   90.00
_cell.angle_gamma   90.00
#
_symmetry.space_group_name_H-M   'P 1'
#
loop_
_entity.id
_entity.type
_entity.pdbx_description
1 polymer ?
#
loop_
_entity_poly.entity_id
_entity_poly.type
_entity_poly.pdbx_seq_one_letter_code
_entity_poly.pdbx_strand_id
1 'polypeptide(L)'
;MTAIAILGVVVTAQPTRTSSSDRLVRLESDLRYQLELGSRVDPAAFAQRTKSLDAALDAWRKSPQSTQDFEVMRGWLREALVKSLPGEEGEWPEGPKFSLAAEVRVVRKEVVDEDERSQASGDRGQGNATVAEEVKPVAEAGVAQPQVAKTQSKAAPKTVAAKPITARPAVAPPVVTKQNPQRAPNVDVAKRAAPTVAEAAGVYKGVKAELVGAKPPLGRELGAERQAADSRAVKVEAAKPAPVAVNLAELNARVGGYHEGLREIEAAVVAGREEMTVGQVAMLVGQLEQLAGHCQFVQLYYDSLTRDERTSVTEPRSMAETVKLVERERARVETAEDEDFLASNEVVEEGELAMRLKALAEVAERGGKRCCD
;
A
#
# COMPACT_ATOMS: atom_id res chain seq x y z
N MET A 1 -11.26 -23.00 32.80
CA MET A 1 -10.31 -22.85 31.68
C MET A 1 -11.09 -22.28 30.51
N THR A 2 -10.91 -21.01 30.21
CA THR A 2 -11.69 -20.28 29.21
C THR A 2 -10.85 -20.22 27.94
N ALA A 3 -11.22 -21.00 26.92
CA ALA A 3 -10.55 -20.98 25.63
C ALA A 3 -11.02 -19.76 24.84
N ILE A 4 -10.16 -18.74 24.71
CA ILE A 4 -10.40 -17.61 23.82
C ILE A 4 -9.99 -18.06 22.42
N ALA A 5 -10.98 -18.40 21.59
CA ALA A 5 -10.77 -18.67 20.18
C ALA A 5 -10.59 -17.34 19.45
N ILE A 6 -9.34 -16.99 19.13
CA ILE A 6 -9.03 -15.89 18.22
C ILE A 6 -9.33 -16.39 16.81
N LEU A 7 -10.53 -16.07 16.32
CA LEU A 7 -10.90 -16.23 14.92
C LEU A 7 -10.08 -15.25 14.09
N GLY A 8 -8.98 -15.73 13.52
CA GLY A 8 -8.25 -15.03 12.47
C GLY A 8 -9.11 -14.97 11.23
N VAL A 9 -9.80 -13.85 11.03
CA VAL A 9 -10.43 -13.51 9.75
C VAL A 9 -9.29 -13.31 8.75
N VAL A 10 -9.06 -14.30 7.90
CA VAL A 10 -8.16 -14.18 6.75
C VAL A 10 -8.85 -13.27 5.74
N VAL A 11 -8.64 -11.96 5.89
CA VAL A 11 -9.00 -10.96 4.89
C VAL A 11 -8.08 -11.19 3.70
N THR A 12 -8.56 -11.93 2.70
CA THR A 12 -7.93 -12.00 1.37
C THR A 12 -8.25 -10.71 0.61
N ALA A 13 -7.74 -9.57 1.09
CA ALA A 13 -7.66 -8.39 0.26
C ALA A 13 -6.73 -8.75 -0.90
N GLN A 14 -7.28 -8.84 -2.12
CA GLN A 14 -6.44 -9.00 -3.30
C GLN A 14 -5.42 -7.86 -3.29
N PRO A 15 -4.11 -8.16 -3.36
CA PRO A 15 -3.12 -7.10 -3.43
C PRO A 15 -3.39 -6.36 -4.73
N THR A 16 -3.90 -5.13 -4.61
CA THR A 16 -3.81 -4.14 -5.68
C THR A 16 -2.36 -4.17 -6.17
N ARG A 17 -2.16 -4.05 -7.48
CA ARG A 17 -0.84 -4.08 -8.15
C ARG A 17 -0.02 -2.84 -7.75
N THR A 18 0.31 -2.75 -6.47
CA THR A 18 1.31 -1.86 -5.91
C THR A 18 2.64 -2.22 -6.55
N SER A 19 3.36 -1.19 -7.00
CA SER A 19 4.68 -1.40 -7.57
C SER A 19 5.55 -2.12 -6.55
N SER A 20 6.53 -2.91 -7.02
CA SER A 20 7.44 -3.63 -6.13
C SER A 20 8.10 -2.67 -5.12
N SER A 21 8.48 -1.47 -5.57
CA SER A 21 8.99 -0.38 -4.72
C SER A 21 8.05 0.01 -3.58
N ASP A 22 6.75 0.20 -3.84
CA ASP A 22 5.79 0.62 -2.81
C ASP A 22 5.67 -0.41 -1.69
N ARG A 23 5.80 -1.70 -2.03
CA ARG A 23 5.76 -2.79 -1.05
C ARG A 23 6.95 -2.75 -0.09
N LEU A 24 8.14 -2.39 -0.56
CA LEU A 24 9.31 -2.21 0.29
C LEU A 24 9.17 -1.00 1.21
N VAL A 25 8.72 0.15 0.67
CA VAL A 25 8.51 1.37 1.46
C VAL A 25 7.51 1.12 2.60
N ARG A 26 6.44 0.35 2.31
CA ARG A 26 5.48 -0.05 3.33
C ARG A 26 6.09 -0.94 4.41
N LEU A 27 6.84 -1.99 4.03
CA LEU A 27 7.50 -2.87 4.99
C LEU A 27 8.54 -2.13 5.85
N GLU A 28 9.30 -1.20 5.27
CA GLU A 28 10.22 -0.33 6.00
C GLU A 28 9.47 0.52 7.05
N SER A 29 8.37 1.15 6.63
CA SER A 29 7.55 1.99 7.51
C SER A 29 6.94 1.19 8.65
N ASP A 30 6.37 0.02 8.35
CA ASP A 30 5.79 -0.89 9.34
C ASP A 30 6.86 -1.34 10.35
N LEU A 31 8.07 -1.69 9.89
CA LEU A 31 9.17 -2.10 10.74
C LEU A 31 9.66 -0.97 11.66
N ARG A 32 9.82 0.26 11.14
CA ARG A 32 10.20 1.42 11.96
C ARG A 32 9.18 1.69 13.06
N TYR A 33 7.89 1.61 12.72
CA TYR A 33 6.81 1.79 13.69
C TYR A 33 6.86 0.73 14.80
N GLN A 34 7.07 -0.55 14.46
CA GLN A 34 7.22 -1.61 15.46
C GLN A 34 8.44 -1.41 16.36
N LEU A 35 9.57 -1.00 15.80
CA LEU A 35 10.77 -0.68 16.58
C LEU A 35 10.52 0.49 17.53
N GLU A 36 9.85 1.55 17.07
CA GLU A 36 9.49 2.71 17.90
C GLU A 36 8.58 2.31 19.07
N LEU A 37 7.59 1.45 18.84
CA LEU A 37 6.75 0.90 19.91
C LEU A 37 7.59 0.11 20.93
N GLY A 38 8.54 -0.70 20.46
CA GLY A 38 9.44 -1.48 21.31
C GLY A 38 10.46 -0.66 22.10
N SER A 39 10.78 0.56 21.66
CA SER A 39 11.79 1.44 22.30
C SER A 39 11.51 1.75 23.78
N ARG A 40 10.24 1.68 24.20
CA ARG A 40 9.82 1.90 25.60
C ARG A 40 10.20 0.76 26.53
N VAL A 41 10.35 -0.45 25.99
CA VAL A 41 10.64 -1.66 26.77
C VAL A 41 12.14 -1.90 26.84
N ASP A 42 12.82 -1.80 25.69
CA ASP A 42 14.27 -1.99 25.59
C ASP A 42 14.92 -0.97 24.63
N PRO A 43 15.40 0.18 25.15
CA PRO A 43 16.00 1.22 24.32
C PRO A 43 17.35 0.79 23.72
N ALA A 44 18.06 -0.15 24.34
CA ALA A 44 19.35 -0.64 23.84
C ALA A 44 19.17 -1.55 22.63
N ALA A 45 18.24 -2.52 22.73
CA ALA A 45 17.85 -3.35 21.59
C ALA A 45 17.26 -2.51 20.46
N PHE A 46 16.45 -1.49 20.77
CA PHE A 46 15.94 -0.55 19.77
C PHE A 46 17.07 0.14 18.98
N ALA A 47 18.05 0.74 19.67
CA ALA A 47 19.17 1.41 19.01
C ALA A 47 19.97 0.47 18.11
N GLN A 48 20.22 -0.77 18.57
CA GLN A 48 20.91 -1.79 17.78
C GLN A 48 20.10 -2.19 16.53
N ARG A 49 18.81 -2.46 16.68
CA ARG A 49 17.93 -2.89 15.58
C ARG A 49 17.76 -1.80 14.52
N THR A 50 17.60 -0.54 14.95
CA THR A 50 17.56 0.63 14.05
C THR A 50 18.87 0.75 13.26
N LYS A 51 20.02 0.58 13.91
CA LYS A 51 21.32 0.58 13.22
C LYS A 51 21.44 -0.55 12.19
N SER A 52 20.95 -1.75 12.50
CA SER A 52 20.92 -2.87 11.56
C SER A 52 20.00 -2.60 10.37
N LEU A 53 18.84 -1.98 10.58
CA LEU A 53 17.94 -1.55 9.52
C LEU A 53 18.59 -0.51 8.59
N ASP A 54 19.19 0.54 9.15
CA ASP A 54 19.87 1.56 8.35
C ASP A 54 21.02 0.97 7.53
N ALA A 55 21.80 0.05 8.13
CA ALA A 55 22.87 -0.66 7.41
C ALA A 55 22.34 -1.51 6.25
N ALA A 56 21.21 -2.20 6.43
CA ALA A 56 20.56 -2.98 5.36
C ALA A 56 20.05 -2.08 4.22
N LEU A 57 19.41 -0.95 4.56
CA LEU A 57 18.91 0.02 3.58
C LEU A 57 20.06 0.67 2.79
N ASP A 58 21.17 0.99 3.45
CA ASP A 58 22.35 1.52 2.78
C ASP A 58 23.03 0.51 1.87
N ALA A 59 23.09 -0.76 2.27
CA ALA A 59 23.58 -1.85 1.43
C ALA A 59 22.68 -2.05 0.19
N TRP A 60 21.36 -1.90 0.34
CA TRP A 60 20.39 -1.95 -0.76
C TRP A 60 20.50 -0.78 -1.73
N ARG A 61 20.70 0.44 -1.24
CA ARG A 61 20.95 1.61 -2.09
C ARG A 61 22.24 1.49 -2.92
N LYS A 62 23.20 0.70 -2.45
CA LYS A 62 24.47 0.42 -3.14
C LYS A 62 24.40 -0.79 -4.08
N SER A 63 23.35 -1.60 -4.00
CA SER A 63 23.19 -2.75 -4.88
C SER A 63 22.70 -2.32 -6.26
N PRO A 64 22.79 -3.18 -7.28
CA PRO A 64 22.15 -2.96 -8.58
C PRO A 64 20.62 -2.86 -8.53
N GLN A 65 20.00 -3.10 -7.36
CA GLN A 65 18.55 -3.15 -7.16
C GLN A 65 17.85 -4.11 -8.14
N SER A 66 18.52 -5.22 -8.44
CA SER A 66 17.95 -6.27 -9.29
C SER A 66 16.71 -6.88 -8.66
N THR A 67 15.88 -7.55 -9.46
CA THR A 67 14.71 -8.31 -8.96
C THR A 67 15.10 -9.33 -7.89
N GLN A 68 16.29 -9.92 -7.99
CA GLN A 68 16.80 -10.86 -6.98
C GLN A 68 17.14 -10.15 -5.67
N ASP A 69 17.86 -9.02 -5.75
CA ASP A 69 18.20 -8.25 -4.56
C ASP A 69 16.93 -7.74 -3.87
N PHE A 70 15.90 -7.38 -4.66
CA PHE A 70 14.60 -6.94 -4.15
C PHE A 70 13.94 -8.02 -3.29
N GLU A 71 13.95 -9.26 -3.77
CA GLU A 71 13.41 -10.40 -3.04
C GLU A 71 14.19 -10.69 -1.76
N VAL A 72 15.52 -10.55 -1.79
CA VAL A 72 16.37 -10.67 -0.59
C VAL A 72 16.02 -9.59 0.44
N MET A 73 15.91 -8.33 0.04
CA MET A 73 15.52 -7.24 0.95
C MET A 73 14.13 -7.45 1.52
N ARG A 74 13.16 -7.84 0.67
CA ARG A 74 11.78 -8.09 1.09
C ARG A 74 11.69 -9.24 2.10
N GLY A 75 12.43 -10.32 1.85
CA GLY A 75 12.53 -11.45 2.79
C GLY A 75 13.08 -11.02 4.14
N TRP A 76 14.20 -10.29 4.11
CA TRP A 76 14.86 -9.78 5.31
C TRP A 76 13.96 -8.85 6.13
N LEU A 77 13.27 -7.89 5.50
CA LEU A 77 12.35 -6.98 6.21
C LEU A 77 11.19 -7.73 6.87
N ARG A 78 10.64 -8.76 6.22
CA ARG A 78 9.57 -9.58 6.81
C ARG A 78 10.04 -10.36 8.02
N GLU A 79 11.23 -10.95 7.95
CA GLU A 79 11.83 -11.66 9.07
C GLU A 79 12.12 -10.72 10.24
N ALA A 80 12.70 -9.55 9.95
CA ALA A 80 12.94 -8.50 10.94
C ALA A 80 11.63 -8.02 11.60
N LEU A 81 10.55 -7.89 10.82
CA LEU A 81 9.22 -7.51 11.34
C LEU A 81 8.69 -8.56 12.32
N VAL A 82 8.76 -9.85 11.98
CA VAL A 82 8.35 -10.94 12.89
C VAL A 82 9.18 -10.92 14.17
N LYS A 83 10.51 -10.78 14.06
CA LYS A 83 11.41 -10.71 15.22
C LYS A 83 11.29 -9.43 16.05
N SER A 84 10.63 -8.39 15.53
CA SER A 84 10.38 -7.14 16.25
C SER A 84 9.16 -7.21 17.17
N LEU A 85 8.31 -8.22 17.03
CA LEU A 85 7.08 -8.36 17.82
C LEU A 85 7.40 -8.62 19.31
N PRO A 86 6.62 -8.04 20.23
CA PRO A 86 6.80 -8.26 21.65
C PRO A 86 6.55 -9.73 22.02
N GLY A 87 7.50 -10.34 22.72
CA GLY A 87 7.44 -11.74 23.15
C GLY A 87 8.13 -12.73 22.21
N GLU A 88 8.59 -12.29 21.03
CA GLU A 88 9.46 -13.10 20.18
C GLU A 88 10.89 -13.08 20.73
N GLU A 89 11.28 -14.19 21.35
CA GLU A 89 12.65 -14.44 21.78
C GLU A 89 13.43 -14.99 20.57
N GLY A 90 14.22 -14.14 19.93
CA GLY A 90 15.02 -14.54 18.80
C GLY A 90 16.12 -13.54 18.49
N GLU A 91 17.22 -14.06 17.95
CA GLU A 91 18.28 -13.21 17.41
C GLU A 91 17.73 -12.40 16.22
N TRP A 92 18.18 -11.16 16.12
CA TRP A 92 17.87 -10.29 14.99
C TRP A 92 18.48 -10.88 13.72
N PRO A 93 17.78 -10.88 12.56
CA PRO A 93 18.31 -11.49 11.35
C PRO A 93 19.64 -10.82 10.93
N GLU A 94 20.58 -11.63 10.45
CA GLU A 94 21.83 -11.15 9.87
C GLU A 94 21.56 -10.22 8.68
N GLY A 95 22.44 -9.25 8.42
CA GLY A 95 22.25 -8.29 7.33
C GLY A 95 22.14 -8.97 5.95
N PRO A 96 21.26 -8.47 5.06
CA PRO A 96 21.06 -9.08 3.75
C PRO A 96 22.32 -9.01 2.88
N LYS A 97 22.59 -10.08 2.12
CA LYS A 97 23.70 -10.16 1.18
C LYS A 97 23.18 -9.90 -0.23
N PHE A 98 23.43 -8.71 -0.75
CA PHE A 98 23.05 -8.35 -2.11
C PHE A 98 24.11 -8.79 -3.12
N SER A 99 23.67 -8.94 -4.36
CA SER A 99 24.55 -9.09 -5.51
C SER A 99 25.40 -7.83 -5.59
N LEU A 100 26.69 -7.93 -5.24
CA LEU A 100 27.64 -6.88 -5.58
C LEU A 100 27.56 -6.74 -7.10
N ALA A 101 27.46 -5.49 -7.59
CA ALA A 101 27.54 -5.21 -9.02
C ALA A 101 28.73 -6.00 -9.55
N ALA A 102 28.45 -7.12 -10.21
CA ALA A 102 29.47 -8.08 -10.58
C ALA A 102 30.44 -7.26 -11.38
N GLU A 103 31.61 -6.99 -10.78
CA GLU A 103 32.57 -6.04 -11.31
C GLU A 103 32.72 -6.48 -12.74
N VAL A 104 32.17 -5.68 -13.66
CA VAL A 104 32.05 -6.06 -15.05
C VAL A 104 33.49 -6.12 -15.45
N ARG A 105 34.08 -7.32 -15.35
CA ARG A 105 35.33 -7.69 -15.98
C ARG A 105 34.97 -7.51 -17.42
N VAL A 106 35.17 -6.28 -17.89
CA VAL A 106 35.42 -5.99 -19.29
C VAL A 106 36.59 -6.91 -19.57
N VAL A 107 36.27 -8.13 -20.01
CA VAL A 107 37.17 -8.98 -20.74
C VAL A 107 37.41 -8.13 -21.97
N ARG A 108 38.37 -7.22 -21.84
CA ARG A 108 38.95 -6.45 -22.91
C ARG A 108 39.54 -7.55 -23.74
N LYS A 109 38.76 -8.01 -24.72
CA LYS A 109 39.13 -9.00 -25.71
C LYS A 109 40.40 -8.40 -26.28
N GLU A 110 41.53 -8.93 -25.84
CA GLU A 110 42.83 -8.59 -26.35
C GLU A 110 42.74 -9.03 -27.80
N VAL A 111 42.50 -8.05 -28.67
CA VAL A 111 42.56 -8.21 -30.11
C VAL A 111 44.02 -8.51 -30.37
N VAL A 112 44.34 -9.80 -30.36
CA VAL A 112 45.57 -10.30 -30.94
C VAL A 112 45.41 -10.07 -32.44
N ASP A 113 46.12 -9.06 -32.93
CA ASP A 113 46.45 -8.91 -34.34
C ASP A 113 47.22 -10.18 -34.78
N GLU A 114 46.52 -11.17 -35.33
CA GLU A 114 47.13 -12.18 -36.18
C GLU A 114 46.96 -11.75 -37.64
N ASP A 115 47.99 -11.03 -38.09
CA ASP A 115 48.24 -10.70 -39.48
C ASP A 115 48.87 -11.91 -40.19
N GLU A 116 48.34 -12.18 -41.39
CA GLU A 116 48.87 -12.98 -42.50
C GLU A 116 49.37 -14.44 -42.31
N ARG A 117 48.75 -15.33 -43.13
CA ARG A 117 49.41 -16.05 -44.27
C ARG A 117 49.10 -17.55 -44.28
N SER A 118 48.21 -17.99 -45.18
CA SER A 118 48.55 -18.94 -46.27
C SER A 118 47.31 -19.44 -47.01
N GLN A 119 47.30 -19.15 -48.31
CA GLN A 119 46.56 -19.87 -49.34
C GLN A 119 47.13 -21.29 -49.50
N ALA A 120 46.27 -22.30 -49.67
CA ALA A 120 46.36 -23.28 -50.77
C ALA A 120 45.27 -24.38 -50.66
N SER A 121 44.32 -24.32 -51.60
CA SER A 121 43.88 -25.40 -52.50
C SER A 121 43.40 -26.77 -51.96
N GLY A 122 42.20 -27.17 -52.41
CA GLY A 122 41.71 -28.56 -52.50
C GLY A 122 40.23 -28.69 -52.15
N ASP A 123 39.32 -28.25 -53.03
CA ASP A 123 38.57 -29.08 -54.01
C ASP A 123 37.60 -30.12 -53.40
N ARG A 124 36.32 -29.87 -53.69
CA ARG A 124 35.15 -30.77 -53.81
C ARG A 124 34.53 -31.46 -52.60
N GLY A 125 33.26 -31.10 -52.38
CA GLY A 125 32.25 -31.94 -51.73
C GLY A 125 30.90 -31.25 -51.62
N GLN A 126 30.14 -31.24 -52.72
CA GLN A 126 28.77 -30.70 -52.83
C GLN A 126 27.80 -31.36 -51.84
N GLY A 127 26.80 -30.59 -51.36
CA GLY A 127 25.50 -31.18 -51.04
C GLY A 127 24.62 -30.43 -50.05
N ASN A 128 23.64 -29.72 -50.61
CA ASN A 128 22.33 -29.33 -50.05
C ASN A 128 22.20 -28.05 -49.21
N ALA A 129 21.66 -27.05 -49.90
CA ALA A 129 20.69 -26.05 -49.44
C ALA A 129 19.66 -26.67 -48.48
N THR A 130 19.14 -25.93 -47.48
CA THR A 130 18.02 -24.99 -47.69
C THR A 130 17.88 -24.06 -46.46
N VAL A 131 18.11 -22.76 -46.71
CA VAL A 131 17.45 -21.56 -46.14
C VAL A 131 17.49 -21.35 -44.63
N ALA A 132 18.46 -20.54 -44.19
CA ALA A 132 18.33 -19.64 -43.04
C ALA A 132 18.40 -18.20 -43.56
N GLU A 133 17.40 -17.41 -43.19
CA GLU A 133 17.24 -15.99 -43.51
C GLU A 133 18.27 -15.19 -42.71
N GLU A 134 19.34 -14.78 -43.38
CA GLU A 134 20.43 -13.97 -42.82
C GLU A 134 20.05 -12.49 -42.89
N VAL A 135 19.58 -11.97 -41.76
CA VAL A 135 19.37 -10.54 -41.53
C VAL A 135 20.74 -9.88 -41.33
N LYS A 136 21.11 -9.01 -42.27
CA LYS A 136 22.33 -8.19 -42.25
C LYS A 136 22.40 -7.36 -40.95
N PRO A 137 23.57 -7.29 -40.28
CA PRO A 137 23.81 -6.25 -39.29
C PRO A 137 24.00 -4.91 -40.03
N VAL A 138 23.08 -3.98 -39.79
CA VAL A 138 23.23 -2.57 -40.14
C VAL A 138 24.39 -2.01 -39.32
N ALA A 139 25.33 -1.38 -40.02
CA ALA A 139 26.42 -0.62 -39.45
C ALA A 139 25.88 0.45 -38.49
N GLU A 140 26.25 0.32 -37.22
CA GLU A 140 25.98 1.30 -36.18
C GLU A 140 26.88 2.52 -36.45
N ALA A 141 26.30 3.52 -37.10
CA ALA A 141 26.89 4.84 -37.26
C ALA A 141 27.16 5.43 -35.89
N GLY A 142 28.41 5.82 -35.66
CA GLY A 142 28.85 6.48 -34.43
C GLY A 142 27.95 7.68 -34.10
N VAL A 143 27.24 7.57 -32.98
CA VAL A 143 26.59 8.70 -32.34
C VAL A 143 27.70 9.57 -31.74
N ALA A 144 28.01 10.64 -32.46
CA ALA A 144 28.81 11.74 -31.95
C ALA A 144 28.13 12.30 -30.69
N GLN A 145 28.86 12.28 -29.57
CA GLN A 145 28.50 13.02 -28.38
C GLN A 145 28.38 14.52 -28.73
N PRO A 146 27.25 15.19 -28.46
CA PRO A 146 27.22 16.64 -28.52
C PRO A 146 28.07 17.18 -27.37
N GLN A 147 29.19 17.82 -27.72
CA GLN A 147 29.96 18.63 -26.80
C GLN A 147 29.05 19.73 -26.25
N VAL A 148 28.74 19.65 -24.96
CA VAL A 148 28.08 20.71 -24.20
C VAL A 148 29.01 21.92 -24.20
N ALA A 149 28.73 22.87 -25.08
CA ALA A 149 29.33 24.19 -25.06
C ALA A 149 28.97 24.87 -23.74
N LYS A 150 30.00 25.16 -22.92
CA LYS A 150 29.90 26.04 -21.76
C LYS A 150 29.66 27.47 -22.25
N THR A 151 28.42 27.84 -22.46
CA THR A 151 28.05 29.25 -22.67
C THR A 151 27.93 29.92 -21.29
N GLN A 152 29.01 30.57 -20.86
CA GLN A 152 28.96 31.54 -19.76
C GLN A 152 28.11 32.74 -20.20
N SER A 153 26.81 32.70 -19.90
CA SER A 153 25.94 33.86 -20.05
C SER A 153 26.07 34.75 -18.81
N LYS A 154 26.95 35.76 -18.93
CA LYS A 154 27.08 36.88 -18.01
C LYS A 154 25.93 37.85 -18.24
N ALA A 155 24.77 37.57 -17.65
CA ALA A 155 23.64 38.51 -17.64
C ALA A 155 23.71 39.42 -16.41
N ALA A 156 23.91 40.72 -16.66
CA ALA A 156 23.84 41.76 -15.66
C ALA A 156 22.41 41.90 -15.11
N PRO A 157 22.23 42.29 -13.82
CA PRO A 157 20.91 42.52 -13.26
C PRO A 157 20.28 43.78 -13.89
N LYS A 158 19.18 43.60 -14.61
CA LYS A 158 18.29 44.70 -15.00
C LYS A 158 17.50 45.14 -13.77
N THR A 159 17.85 46.30 -13.25
CA THR A 159 17.07 47.09 -12.29
C THR A 159 15.72 47.44 -12.93
N VAL A 160 14.64 46.78 -12.49
CA VAL A 160 13.28 47.16 -12.88
C VAL A 160 12.79 48.23 -11.91
N ALA A 161 12.50 49.41 -12.45
CA ALA A 161 11.93 50.53 -11.71
C ALA A 161 10.56 50.14 -11.12
N ALA A 162 10.43 50.31 -9.81
CA ALA A 162 9.18 50.13 -9.09
C ALA A 162 8.13 51.15 -9.57
N LYS A 163 7.00 50.64 -10.05
CA LYS A 163 5.79 51.46 -10.24
C LYS A 163 5.18 51.75 -8.86
N PRO A 164 4.68 52.98 -8.61
CA PRO A 164 4.03 53.32 -7.36
C PRO A 164 2.72 52.54 -7.21
N ILE A 165 2.60 51.82 -6.09
CA ILE A 165 1.39 51.13 -5.67
C ILE A 165 0.38 52.21 -5.26
N THR A 166 -0.69 52.34 -6.04
CA THR A 166 -1.85 53.15 -5.69
C THR A 166 -2.48 52.61 -4.41
N ALA A 167 -2.58 53.47 -3.39
CA ALA A 167 -3.16 53.15 -2.10
C ALA A 167 -4.59 52.62 -2.26
N ARG A 168 -4.81 51.40 -1.75
CA ARG A 168 -6.13 50.78 -1.60
C ARG A 168 -6.89 51.54 -0.49
N PRO A 169 -8.13 52.00 -0.72
CA PRO A 169 -8.92 52.66 0.30
C PRO A 169 -9.21 51.71 1.47
N ALA A 170 -8.99 52.20 2.69
CA ALA A 170 -9.27 51.51 3.94
C ALA A 170 -10.77 51.25 4.06
N VAL A 171 -11.16 49.97 3.93
CA VAL A 171 -12.50 49.52 4.31
C VAL A 171 -12.55 49.45 5.83
N ALA A 172 -13.47 50.21 6.41
CA ALA A 172 -13.72 50.23 7.85
C ALA A 172 -14.06 48.82 8.37
N PRO A 173 -13.58 48.44 9.57
CA PRO A 173 -13.95 47.16 10.17
C PRO A 173 -15.45 47.12 10.47
N PRO A 174 -16.13 45.97 10.29
CA PRO A 174 -17.52 45.83 10.72
C PRO A 174 -17.59 45.95 12.24
N VAL A 175 -18.50 46.82 12.70
CA VAL A 175 -18.89 46.97 14.10
C VAL A 175 -19.41 45.62 14.59
N VAL A 176 -18.63 44.95 15.44
CA VAL A 176 -19.08 43.78 16.19
C VAL A 176 -20.06 44.28 17.25
N THR A 177 -21.35 44.23 16.92
CA THR A 177 -22.43 44.42 17.88
C THR A 177 -22.35 43.29 18.90
N LYS A 178 -21.95 43.63 20.13
CA LYS A 178 -21.97 42.72 21.29
C LYS A 178 -23.40 42.23 21.51
N GLN A 179 -23.71 41.02 21.04
CA GLN A 179 -24.93 40.33 21.43
C GLN A 179 -24.78 39.79 22.85
N ASN A 180 -25.57 40.42 23.70
CA ASN A 180 -25.91 40.09 25.07
C ASN A 180 -26.38 38.62 25.22
N PRO A 181 -25.68 37.75 25.97
CA PRO A 181 -26.20 36.42 26.29
C PRO A 181 -27.25 36.56 27.40
N GLN A 182 -28.51 36.65 26.97
CA GLN A 182 -29.68 36.65 27.83
C GLN A 182 -29.95 35.22 28.32
N ARG A 183 -29.31 34.89 29.43
CA ARG A 183 -29.77 34.12 30.60
C ARG A 183 -31.17 33.48 30.52
N ALA A 184 -31.23 32.14 30.61
CA ALA A 184 -32.17 31.32 31.40
C ALA A 184 -31.87 29.81 31.24
N PRO A 185 -32.40 28.90 32.08
CA PRO A 185 -32.30 28.84 33.55
C PRO A 185 -31.58 27.56 34.02
N ASN A 186 -31.15 27.56 35.28
CA ASN A 186 -30.59 26.42 36.02
C ASN A 186 -31.46 25.16 35.90
N VAL A 187 -30.84 24.05 35.53
CA VAL A 187 -31.33 22.70 35.85
C VAL A 187 -30.28 22.04 36.73
N ASP A 188 -30.55 22.06 38.04
CA ASP A 188 -29.90 21.20 39.03
C ASP A 188 -30.25 19.74 38.75
N VAL A 189 -29.29 18.91 38.29
CA VAL A 189 -29.38 17.45 38.46
C VAL A 189 -27.98 16.82 38.65
N ALA A 190 -27.78 16.37 39.89
CA ALA A 190 -26.99 15.20 40.34
C ALA A 190 -25.47 15.14 40.11
N LYS A 191 -24.74 15.38 41.22
CA LYS A 191 -23.48 14.70 41.56
C LYS A 191 -23.59 13.19 41.28
N ARG A 192 -22.89 12.70 40.26
CA ARG A 192 -22.59 11.27 40.11
C ARG A 192 -21.15 11.03 40.52
N ALA A 193 -20.99 10.21 41.56
CA ALA A 193 -19.71 9.85 42.16
C ALA A 193 -18.75 9.22 41.14
N ALA A 194 -17.47 9.60 41.22
CA ALA A 194 -16.39 8.96 40.51
C ALA A 194 -16.18 7.53 41.08
N PRO A 195 -15.99 6.49 40.23
CA PRO A 195 -15.51 5.21 40.71
C PRO A 195 -14.01 5.30 40.98
N THR A 196 -13.64 5.20 42.25
CA THR A 196 -12.30 4.83 42.72
C THR A 196 -11.95 3.44 42.20
N VAL A 197 -10.97 3.35 41.31
CA VAL A 197 -10.35 2.07 40.93
C VAL A 197 -9.20 1.83 41.90
N ALA A 198 -9.53 1.20 43.02
CA ALA A 198 -8.58 0.47 43.84
C ALA A 198 -8.78 -1.02 43.57
N GLU A 199 -7.66 -1.74 43.48
CA GLU A 199 -7.57 -3.18 43.75
C GLU A 199 -8.01 -4.15 42.65
N ALA A 200 -7.08 -4.45 41.74
CA ALA A 200 -7.03 -5.73 41.03
C ALA A 200 -5.57 -6.19 40.87
N ALA A 201 -4.86 -6.33 42.01
CA ALA A 201 -3.63 -7.10 42.08
C ALA A 201 -3.97 -8.59 42.21
N GLY A 202 -4.42 -9.20 41.10
CA GLY A 202 -4.74 -10.62 41.00
C GLY A 202 -3.57 -11.42 40.43
N VAL A 203 -2.65 -11.83 41.30
CA VAL A 203 -1.90 -13.10 41.32
C VAL A 203 -1.95 -13.93 40.01
N TYR A 204 -0.91 -13.83 39.18
CA TYR A 204 -0.54 -14.90 38.25
C TYR A 204 0.58 -15.73 38.90
N LYS A 205 0.19 -16.76 39.66
CA LYS A 205 1.10 -17.79 40.18
C LYS A 205 1.26 -18.89 39.14
N GLY A 206 2.51 -19.02 38.69
CA GLY A 206 3.17 -20.11 37.96
C GLY A 206 2.33 -21.28 37.44
N VAL A 207 2.33 -21.43 36.11
CA VAL A 207 2.17 -22.73 35.47
C VAL A 207 3.55 -23.16 34.99
N LYS A 208 4.14 -24.15 35.68
CA LYS A 208 5.32 -24.88 35.22
C LYS A 208 4.96 -25.60 33.92
N ALA A 209 5.65 -25.30 32.83
CA ALA A 209 5.64 -26.12 31.63
C ALA A 209 6.48 -27.38 31.90
N GLU A 210 5.81 -28.50 32.16
CA GLU A 210 6.44 -29.80 32.23
C GLU A 210 6.58 -30.34 30.80
N LEU A 211 7.82 -30.37 30.35
CA LEU A 211 8.28 -30.86 29.06
C LEU A 211 8.16 -32.40 29.06
N VAL A 212 7.05 -32.95 28.56
CA VAL A 212 6.92 -34.40 28.34
C VAL A 212 7.11 -34.71 26.87
N GLY A 213 8.31 -35.14 26.53
CA GLY A 213 8.61 -35.79 25.27
C GLY A 213 7.90 -37.15 25.19
N ALA A 214 6.98 -37.29 24.24
CA ALA A 214 6.37 -38.56 23.91
C ALA A 214 6.73 -38.93 22.45
N LYS A 215 7.59 -39.95 22.35
CA LYS A 215 7.93 -40.72 21.16
C LYS A 215 6.66 -41.24 20.46
N PRO A 216 6.57 -41.23 19.11
CA PRO A 216 5.49 -41.93 18.42
C PRO A 216 5.76 -43.45 18.45
N PRO A 217 4.82 -44.29 18.93
CA PRO A 217 4.91 -45.73 18.72
C PRO A 217 4.44 -46.07 17.31
N LEU A 218 5.39 -46.54 16.50
CA LEU A 218 5.16 -47.30 15.29
C LEU A 218 4.51 -48.65 15.63
N GLY A 219 3.51 -49.02 14.83
CA GLY A 219 3.15 -50.40 14.53
C GLY A 219 2.37 -51.15 15.61
N ARG A 220 1.05 -51.25 15.44
CA ARG A 220 0.33 -52.43 15.91
C ARG A 220 -0.78 -52.81 14.95
N GLU A 221 -0.69 -54.07 14.55
CA GLU A 221 -1.44 -54.72 13.50
C GLU A 221 -2.95 -54.76 13.77
N LEU A 222 -3.69 -54.64 12.68
CA LEU A 222 -5.12 -54.76 12.58
C LEU A 222 -5.55 -56.20 12.87
N GLY A 223 -5.87 -56.48 14.13
CA GLY A 223 -6.71 -57.60 14.52
C GLY A 223 -8.17 -57.30 14.20
N ALA A 224 -8.76 -58.09 13.30
CA ALA A 224 -10.16 -58.04 12.93
C ALA A 224 -11.04 -58.55 14.09
N GLU A 225 -11.40 -57.70 15.03
CA GLU A 225 -12.39 -58.01 16.05
C GLU A 225 -13.69 -57.26 15.76
N ARG A 226 -14.67 -58.02 15.23
CA ARG A 226 -16.06 -57.62 15.07
C ARG A 226 -16.67 -57.31 16.44
N GLN A 227 -16.55 -56.09 16.91
CA GLN A 227 -17.44 -55.56 17.94
C GLN A 227 -18.69 -54.99 17.28
N ALA A 228 -19.72 -55.84 17.21
CA ALA A 228 -21.10 -55.42 17.07
C ALA A 228 -21.52 -54.74 18.39
N ALA A 229 -21.14 -53.48 18.56
CA ALA A 229 -21.57 -52.65 19.68
C ALA A 229 -22.35 -51.44 19.13
N ASP A 230 -23.67 -51.59 19.20
CA ASP A 230 -24.64 -50.55 19.54
C ASP A 230 -24.25 -49.11 19.13
N SER A 231 -24.39 -48.83 17.83
CA SER A 231 -24.35 -47.48 17.28
C SER A 231 -25.64 -46.74 17.67
N ARG A 232 -25.75 -46.38 18.94
CA ARG A 232 -26.76 -45.44 19.42
C ARG A 232 -26.41 -44.08 18.84
N ALA A 233 -27.06 -43.73 17.74
CA ALA A 233 -26.90 -42.45 17.06
C ALA A 233 -27.08 -41.30 18.05
N VAL A 234 -25.98 -40.78 18.57
CA VAL A 234 -25.96 -39.51 19.30
C VAL A 234 -26.32 -38.46 18.27
N LYS A 235 -27.60 -38.07 18.25
CA LYS A 235 -28.09 -36.93 17.50
C LYS A 235 -27.39 -35.71 18.10
N VAL A 236 -26.21 -35.38 17.59
CA VAL A 236 -25.50 -34.15 17.89
C VAL A 236 -26.38 -33.04 17.33
N GLU A 237 -27.26 -32.53 18.17
CA GLU A 237 -28.08 -31.36 17.89
C GLU A 237 -27.09 -30.21 17.68
N ALA A 238 -26.84 -29.88 16.41
CA ALA A 238 -25.89 -28.87 16.01
C ALA A 238 -26.23 -27.57 16.75
N ALA A 239 -25.39 -27.21 17.71
CA ALA A 239 -25.56 -26.00 18.50
C ALA A 239 -25.65 -24.82 17.53
N LYS A 240 -26.77 -24.09 17.57
CA LYS A 240 -26.95 -22.89 16.75
C LYS A 240 -25.76 -21.96 17.04
N PRO A 241 -25.00 -21.52 16.02
CA PRO A 241 -23.89 -20.61 16.25
C PRO A 241 -24.41 -19.35 16.94
N ALA A 242 -23.73 -18.93 18.01
CA ALA A 242 -24.08 -17.69 18.70
C ALA A 242 -24.04 -16.52 17.70
N PRO A 243 -24.99 -15.58 17.78
CA PRO A 243 -25.01 -14.42 16.89
C PRO A 243 -23.71 -13.63 17.06
N VAL A 244 -23.04 -13.35 15.94
CA VAL A 244 -21.82 -12.54 15.91
C VAL A 244 -22.23 -11.09 16.19
N ALA A 245 -21.86 -10.55 17.35
CA ALA A 245 -22.11 -9.15 17.68
C ALA A 245 -21.16 -8.24 16.88
N VAL A 246 -21.71 -7.29 16.14
CA VAL A 246 -20.94 -6.29 15.39
C VAL A 246 -20.58 -5.13 16.30
N ASN A 247 -19.31 -4.71 16.30
CA ASN A 247 -18.87 -3.52 17.02
C ASN A 247 -19.32 -2.25 16.27
N LEU A 248 -20.43 -1.67 16.69
CA LEU A 248 -21.01 -0.48 16.05
C LEU A 248 -20.08 0.74 16.10
N ALA A 249 -19.25 0.87 17.15
CA ALA A 249 -18.30 1.98 17.28
C ALA A 249 -17.18 1.87 16.23
N GLU A 250 -16.67 0.66 16.00
CA GLU A 250 -15.67 0.42 14.95
C GLU A 250 -16.28 0.64 13.56
N LEU A 251 -17.50 0.16 13.32
CA LEU A 251 -18.18 0.37 12.03
C LEU A 251 -18.38 1.87 11.74
N ASN A 252 -18.82 2.66 12.73
CA ASN A 252 -18.95 4.11 12.58
C ASN A 252 -17.60 4.79 12.30
N ALA A 253 -16.52 4.36 12.97
CA ALA A 253 -15.18 4.89 12.68
C ALA A 253 -14.76 4.57 11.23
N ARG A 254 -15.04 3.37 10.73
CA ARG A 254 -14.76 2.98 9.34
C ARG A 254 -15.59 3.75 8.32
N VAL A 255 -16.89 3.94 8.58
CA VAL A 255 -17.76 4.79 7.75
C VAL A 255 -17.23 6.22 7.70
N GLY A 256 -16.87 6.77 8.86
CA GLY A 256 -16.31 8.13 8.96
C GLY A 256 -15.00 8.28 8.17
N GLY A 257 -14.08 7.32 8.29
CA GLY A 257 -12.84 7.31 7.50
C GLY A 257 -13.09 7.23 6.00
N TYR A 258 -14.08 6.45 5.57
CA TYR A 258 -14.50 6.39 4.16
C TYR A 258 -15.07 7.74 3.67
N HIS A 259 -15.94 8.39 4.47
CA HIS A 259 -16.47 9.72 4.12
C HIS A 259 -15.39 10.81 4.09
N GLU A 260 -14.42 10.75 4.99
CA GLU A 260 -13.27 11.67 4.98
C GLU A 260 -12.45 11.49 3.70
N GLY A 261 -12.14 10.24 3.32
CA GLY A 261 -11.40 9.96 2.09
C GLY A 261 -12.12 10.46 0.83
N LEU A 262 -13.45 10.32 0.74
CA LEU A 262 -14.21 10.91 -0.37
C LEU A 262 -14.10 12.43 -0.41
N ARG A 263 -14.22 13.09 0.75
CA ARG A 263 -14.10 14.56 0.85
C ARG A 263 -12.70 15.05 0.50
N GLU A 264 -11.66 14.30 0.88
CA GLU A 264 -10.27 14.62 0.53
C GLU A 264 -10.06 14.59 -1.00
N ILE A 265 -10.57 13.56 -1.68
CA ILE A 265 -10.52 13.46 -3.14
C ILE A 265 -11.32 14.61 -3.79
N GLU A 266 -12.53 14.87 -3.31
CA GLU A 266 -13.35 16.00 -3.81
C GLU A 266 -12.63 17.34 -3.64
N ALA A 267 -12.00 17.57 -2.48
CA ALA A 267 -11.25 18.78 -2.20
C ALA A 267 -10.00 18.89 -3.10
N ALA A 268 -9.25 17.80 -3.30
CA ALA A 268 -8.09 17.77 -4.18
C ALA A 268 -8.47 18.11 -5.62
N VAL A 269 -9.59 17.56 -6.11
CA VAL A 269 -10.11 17.85 -7.45
C VAL A 269 -10.51 19.32 -7.59
N VAL A 270 -11.23 19.87 -6.60
CA VAL A 270 -11.66 21.27 -6.62
C VAL A 270 -10.47 22.24 -6.52
N ALA A 271 -9.46 21.91 -5.70
CA ALA A 271 -8.27 22.72 -5.54
C ALA A 271 -7.35 22.67 -6.77
N GLY A 272 -7.22 21.51 -7.41
CA GLY A 272 -6.39 21.28 -8.60
C GLY A 272 -7.02 21.73 -9.92
N ARG A 273 -8.23 22.30 -9.90
CA ARG A 273 -9.05 22.50 -11.11
C ARG A 273 -8.46 23.43 -12.18
N GLU A 274 -7.34 24.11 -11.97
CA GLU A 274 -6.70 24.90 -13.04
C GLU A 274 -5.46 24.20 -13.61
N GLU A 275 -4.75 23.41 -12.79
CA GLU A 275 -3.40 22.90 -13.10
C GLU A 275 -3.31 21.37 -12.96
N MET A 276 -4.45 20.67 -12.99
CA MET A 276 -4.44 19.22 -12.77
C MET A 276 -3.78 18.48 -13.94
N THR A 277 -2.76 17.68 -13.64
CA THR A 277 -2.06 16.86 -14.64
C THR A 277 -2.67 15.46 -14.75
N VAL A 278 -2.42 14.75 -15.86
CA VAL A 278 -2.85 13.34 -16.03
C VAL A 278 -2.35 12.47 -14.88
N GLY A 279 -1.10 12.64 -14.45
CA GLY A 279 -0.54 11.91 -13.31
C GLY A 279 -1.28 12.15 -11.99
N GLN A 280 -1.76 13.38 -11.74
CA GLN A 280 -2.58 13.68 -10.57
C GLN A 280 -3.97 13.04 -10.69
N VAL A 281 -4.58 13.05 -11.87
CA VAL A 281 -5.84 12.33 -12.12
C VAL A 281 -5.66 10.82 -11.87
N ALA A 282 -4.58 10.22 -12.38
CA ALA A 282 -4.26 8.81 -12.17
C ALA A 282 -4.11 8.46 -10.68
N MET A 283 -3.44 9.32 -9.91
CA MET A 283 -3.31 9.19 -8.46
C MET A 283 -4.68 9.20 -7.76
N LEU A 284 -5.56 10.15 -8.12
CA LEU A 284 -6.92 10.24 -7.56
C LEU A 284 -7.77 9.02 -7.91
N VAL A 285 -7.64 8.49 -9.14
CA VAL A 285 -8.29 7.23 -9.54
C VAL A 285 -7.80 6.06 -8.68
N GLY A 286 -6.50 5.96 -8.43
CA GLY A 286 -5.94 4.95 -7.53
C GLY A 286 -6.48 5.05 -6.10
N GLN A 287 -6.64 6.27 -5.57
CA GLN A 287 -7.25 6.49 -4.25
C GLN A 287 -8.74 6.09 -4.24
N LEU A 288 -9.49 6.39 -5.29
CA LEU A 288 -10.89 5.96 -5.43
C LEU A 288 -11.01 4.43 -5.46
N GLU A 289 -10.11 3.72 -6.12
CA GLU A 289 -10.11 2.24 -6.12
C GLU A 289 -9.89 1.66 -4.72
N GLN A 290 -8.99 2.27 -3.94
CA GLN A 290 -8.80 1.87 -2.55
C GLN A 290 -10.06 2.12 -1.72
N LEU A 291 -10.72 3.27 -1.89
CA LEU A 291 -11.98 3.59 -1.22
C LEU A 291 -13.13 2.70 -1.68
N ALA A 292 -13.16 2.24 -2.93
CA ALA A 292 -14.15 1.29 -3.42
C ALA A 292 -14.10 -0.03 -2.64
N GLY A 293 -12.88 -0.51 -2.33
CA GLY A 293 -12.69 -1.68 -1.47
C GLY A 293 -13.23 -1.46 -0.05
N HIS A 294 -12.99 -0.28 0.53
CA HIS A 294 -13.54 0.08 1.84
C HIS A 294 -15.08 0.18 1.81
N CYS A 295 -15.64 0.78 0.75
CA CYS A 295 -17.07 0.91 0.55
C CYS A 295 -17.77 -0.45 0.50
N GLN A 296 -17.23 -1.40 -0.26
CA GLN A 296 -17.78 -2.76 -0.35
C GLN A 296 -17.78 -3.45 1.02
N PHE A 297 -16.69 -3.32 1.79
CA PHE A 297 -16.62 -3.85 3.14
C PHE A 297 -17.68 -3.20 4.04
N VAL A 298 -17.72 -1.87 4.09
CA VAL A 298 -18.67 -1.12 4.92
C VAL A 298 -20.13 -1.46 4.57
N GLN A 299 -20.47 -1.57 3.29
CA GLN A 299 -21.81 -1.96 2.83
C GLN A 299 -22.20 -3.35 3.32
N LEU A 300 -21.31 -4.35 3.22
CA LEU A 300 -21.62 -5.70 3.70
C LEU A 300 -21.96 -5.73 5.20
N TYR A 301 -21.24 -4.96 6.01
CA TYR A 301 -21.52 -4.86 7.44
C TYR A 301 -22.79 -4.06 7.72
N TYR A 302 -22.99 -2.94 7.02
CA TYR A 302 -24.19 -2.13 7.17
C TYR A 302 -25.46 -2.89 6.78
N ASP A 303 -25.41 -3.69 5.71
CA ASP A 303 -26.53 -4.53 5.26
C ASP A 303 -26.87 -5.62 6.28
N SER A 304 -25.86 -6.12 7.01
CA SER A 304 -26.04 -7.12 8.07
C SER A 304 -26.68 -6.58 9.36
N LEU A 305 -26.70 -5.25 9.54
CA LEU A 305 -27.29 -4.62 10.72
C LEU A 305 -28.81 -4.74 10.73
N THR A 306 -29.35 -4.94 11.93
CA THR A 306 -30.78 -4.80 12.19
C THR A 306 -31.25 -3.37 12.01
N ARG A 307 -32.57 -3.18 11.85
CA ARG A 307 -33.17 -1.84 11.66
C ARG A 307 -32.83 -0.89 12.80
N ASP A 308 -32.78 -1.38 14.04
CA ASP A 308 -32.46 -0.57 15.23
C ASP A 308 -30.99 -0.17 15.23
N GLU A 309 -30.07 -1.07 14.89
CA GLU A 309 -28.63 -0.79 14.82
C GLU A 309 -28.30 0.22 13.71
N ARG A 310 -29.00 0.15 12.56
CA ARG A 310 -28.82 1.12 11.46
C ARG A 310 -29.12 2.56 11.89
N THR A 311 -30.01 2.77 12.86
CA THR A 311 -30.26 4.13 13.39
C THR A 311 -29.09 4.70 14.20
N SER A 312 -28.20 3.81 14.69
CA SER A 312 -27.02 4.18 15.47
C SER A 312 -25.76 4.32 14.61
N VAL A 313 -25.83 3.97 13.33
CA VAL A 313 -24.71 3.98 12.40
C VAL A 313 -24.97 4.98 11.28
N THR A 314 -23.97 5.79 10.94
CA THR A 314 -24.13 6.74 9.82
C THR A 314 -24.19 5.97 8.50
N GLU A 315 -25.13 6.36 7.63
CA GLU A 315 -25.28 5.70 6.33
C GLU A 315 -24.04 5.93 5.43
N PRO A 316 -23.48 4.89 4.81
CA PRO A 316 -22.37 5.04 3.87
C PRO A 316 -22.77 5.89 2.65
N ARG A 317 -21.98 6.92 2.32
CA ARG A 317 -22.24 7.81 1.18
C ARG A 317 -21.91 7.09 -0.13
N SER A 318 -22.69 7.30 -1.18
CA SER A 318 -22.33 6.79 -2.50
C SER A 318 -21.09 7.50 -3.06
N MET A 319 -20.19 6.73 -3.68
CA MET A 319 -18.99 7.24 -4.36
C MET A 319 -19.30 7.83 -5.76
N ALA A 320 -20.53 7.68 -6.25
CA ALA A 320 -20.90 8.02 -7.64
C ALA A 320 -20.68 9.51 -7.97
N GLU A 321 -20.90 10.41 -7.01
CA GLU A 321 -20.68 11.85 -7.21
C GLU A 321 -19.19 12.17 -7.37
N THR A 322 -18.35 11.60 -6.51
CA THR A 322 -16.90 11.79 -6.57
C THR A 322 -16.31 11.20 -7.85
N VAL A 323 -16.78 10.03 -8.30
CA VAL A 323 -16.35 9.43 -9.59
C VAL A 323 -16.71 10.33 -10.76
N LYS A 324 -17.94 10.87 -10.81
CA LYS A 324 -18.36 11.82 -11.86
C LYS A 324 -17.54 13.09 -11.85
N LEU A 325 -17.10 13.54 -10.66
CA LEU A 325 -16.25 14.72 -10.53
C LEU A 325 -14.86 14.45 -11.12
N VAL A 326 -14.23 13.32 -10.79
CA VAL A 326 -12.93 12.92 -11.34
C VAL A 326 -13.01 12.66 -12.85
N GLU A 327 -14.08 12.03 -13.33
CA GLU A 327 -14.31 11.79 -14.76
C GLU A 327 -14.43 13.09 -15.56
N ARG A 328 -15.17 14.08 -15.03
CA ARG A 328 -15.27 15.41 -15.66
C ARG A 328 -13.91 16.07 -15.79
N GLU A 329 -13.07 15.94 -14.78
CA GLU A 329 -11.76 16.57 -14.80
C GLU A 329 -10.76 15.82 -15.67
N ARG A 330 -10.81 14.48 -15.71
CA ARG A 330 -10.08 13.71 -16.73
C ARG A 330 -10.41 14.20 -18.13
N ALA A 331 -11.69 14.31 -18.46
CA ALA A 331 -12.13 14.79 -19.78
C ALA A 331 -11.65 16.21 -20.08
N ARG A 332 -11.55 17.07 -19.06
CA ARG A 332 -11.02 18.43 -19.21
C ARG A 332 -9.51 18.42 -19.50
N VAL A 333 -8.74 17.61 -18.78
CA VAL A 333 -7.29 17.48 -19.01
C VAL A 333 -7.02 16.92 -20.41
N GLU A 334 -7.78 15.90 -20.83
CA GLU A 334 -7.73 15.32 -22.18
C GLU A 334 -7.96 16.39 -23.26
N THR A 335 -8.99 17.24 -23.10
CA THR A 335 -9.24 18.33 -24.07
C THR A 335 -8.16 19.42 -24.07
N ALA A 336 -7.42 19.60 -22.97
CA ALA A 336 -6.36 20.60 -22.88
C ALA A 336 -5.05 20.10 -23.52
N GLU A 337 -4.78 18.80 -23.43
CA GLU A 337 -3.60 18.18 -24.03
C GLU A 337 -3.74 18.02 -25.56
N ASP A 338 -4.96 17.81 -26.06
CA ASP A 338 -5.24 17.81 -27.51
C ASP A 338 -4.89 19.16 -28.19
N GLU A 339 -4.93 20.28 -27.45
CA GLU A 339 -4.50 21.59 -27.95
C GLU A 339 -2.96 21.75 -27.95
N ASP A 340 -2.23 20.98 -27.15
CA ASP A 340 -0.77 20.98 -27.07
C ASP A 340 -0.16 19.81 -27.85
N PHE A 341 -0.27 19.91 -29.18
CA PHE A 341 0.18 18.91 -30.18
C PHE A 341 1.66 18.47 -30.05
N LEU A 342 2.49 19.14 -29.25
CA LEU A 342 3.89 18.77 -29.05
C LEU A 342 4.15 17.93 -27.79
N ALA A 343 3.16 17.72 -26.93
CA ALA A 343 3.27 16.91 -25.70
C ALA A 343 3.00 15.40 -25.90
N SER A 344 2.66 14.97 -27.12
CA SER A 344 1.92 13.72 -27.43
C SER A 344 2.66 12.38 -27.31
N ASN A 345 3.70 12.25 -26.48
CA ASN A 345 4.41 10.98 -26.33
C ASN A 345 3.91 10.08 -25.18
N GLU A 346 2.86 10.45 -24.44
CA GLU A 346 2.36 9.71 -23.26
C GLU A 346 0.95 9.09 -23.43
N VAL A 347 0.55 8.77 -24.67
CA VAL A 347 -0.82 8.32 -25.05
C VAL A 347 -1.23 6.95 -24.47
N VAL A 348 -0.31 6.17 -23.89
CA VAL A 348 -0.61 4.79 -23.46
C VAL A 348 -1.42 4.74 -22.15
N GLU A 349 -1.41 5.78 -21.31
CA GLU A 349 -2.09 5.75 -20.00
C GLU A 349 -3.56 6.20 -20.05
N GLU A 350 -3.95 6.99 -21.05
CA GLU A 350 -5.27 7.65 -21.09
C GLU A 350 -6.45 6.67 -21.20
N GLY A 351 -6.31 5.65 -22.04
CA GLY A 351 -7.34 4.62 -22.26
C GLY A 351 -7.53 3.72 -21.04
N GLU A 352 -6.46 3.45 -20.28
CA GLU A 352 -6.53 2.66 -19.06
C GLU A 352 -7.31 3.41 -17.96
N LEU A 353 -7.03 4.71 -17.78
CA LEU A 353 -7.74 5.53 -16.80
C LEU A 353 -9.25 5.61 -17.08
N ALA A 354 -9.64 5.72 -18.35
CA ALA A 354 -11.04 5.70 -18.77
C ALA A 354 -11.74 4.40 -18.33
N MET A 355 -11.09 3.26 -18.62
CA MET A 355 -11.63 1.95 -18.27
C MET A 355 -11.73 1.76 -16.76
N ARG A 356 -10.73 2.21 -16.00
CA ARG A 356 -10.71 2.13 -14.53
C ARG A 356 -11.82 2.97 -13.91
N LEU A 357 -12.01 4.21 -14.37
CA LEU A 357 -13.11 5.07 -13.92
C LEU A 357 -14.49 4.50 -14.25
N LYS A 358 -14.65 3.93 -15.45
CA LYS A 358 -15.89 3.24 -15.82
C LYS A 358 -16.19 2.06 -14.91
N ALA A 359 -15.19 1.24 -14.60
CA ALA A 359 -15.34 0.13 -13.66
C ALA A 359 -15.72 0.62 -12.25
N LEU A 360 -15.14 1.73 -11.79
CA LEU A 360 -15.50 2.37 -10.52
C LEU A 360 -16.93 2.91 -10.51
N ALA A 361 -17.39 3.51 -11.61
CA ALA A 361 -18.76 3.98 -11.75
C ALA A 361 -19.75 2.82 -11.61
N GLU A 362 -19.49 1.67 -12.25
CA GLU A 362 -20.32 0.47 -12.13
C GLU A 362 -20.36 -0.11 -10.71
N VAL A 363 -19.25 0.00 -9.96
CA VAL A 363 -19.20 -0.39 -8.54
C VAL A 363 -20.02 0.59 -7.69
N ALA A 364 -19.88 1.89 -7.93
CA ALA A 364 -20.61 2.94 -7.20
C ALA A 364 -22.13 2.84 -7.41
N GLU A 365 -22.59 2.56 -8.64
CA GLU A 365 -24.02 2.39 -8.94
C GLU A 365 -24.63 1.14 -8.32
N ARG A 366 -23.88 0.03 -8.27
CA ARG A 366 -24.32 -1.20 -7.59
C ARG A 366 -24.46 -1.03 -6.08
N GLY A 367 -23.65 -0.15 -5.49
CA GLY A 367 -23.79 0.24 -4.09
C GLY A 367 -25.08 1.01 -3.84
N GLY A 368 -25.37 2.03 -4.66
CA GLY A 368 -26.52 2.91 -4.45
C GLY A 368 -27.89 2.26 -4.64
N LYS A 369 -28.02 1.29 -5.55
CA LYS A 369 -29.32 0.62 -5.80
C LYS A 369 -29.84 -0.20 -4.63
N ARG A 370 -28.98 -0.66 -3.71
CA ARG A 370 -29.39 -1.50 -2.58
C ARG A 370 -29.96 -0.71 -1.40
N CYS A 371 -29.83 0.61 -1.39
CA CYS A 371 -30.29 1.45 -0.27
C CYS A 371 -31.73 1.99 -0.44
N CYS A 372 -32.34 1.84 -1.62
CA CYS A 372 -33.63 2.48 -1.94
C CYS A 372 -34.85 1.54 -2.01
N ASP A 373 -34.64 0.23 -1.87
CA ASP A 373 -35.72 -0.79 -1.77
C ASP A 373 -35.88 -1.24 -0.31
#